data_AF-A0A1J5X0G4-F1
#
_entry.id   AF-A0A1J5X0G4-F1
#
_cell.length_a   1.000
_cell.length_b   1.000
_cell.length_c   1.000
_cell.angle_alpha   90.00
_cell.angle_beta   90.00
_cell.angle_gamma   90.00
#
_symmetry.space_group_name_H-M   'P 1'
#
loop_
_entity.id
_entity.type
_entity.pdbx_description
1 polymer ?
#
loop_
_entity_poly.entity_id
_entity_poly.type
_entity_poly.pdbx_seq_one_letter_code
_entity_poly.pdbx_strand_id
1 'polypeptide(L)'
;SILRAKDNSIWLGKMKNIWLERLAINLLPKLRLHEDSEIEEFYLYAWGREYVSEILGAGDRSIWLGKVKSLKLKNCAVNLLPKLKLHEDNMMDVCLSGCQRDISEILLKKDRSIWLGRVKSLRLEWYAISILPKLRLHEDNVMDSLEIVNVSRYMLQKGFFSNTIELARSALEVLFPSKTGDSQTEQLLGPGMDGGCCGWKIKKIKMKDSTLYALQGIRTDKSCVLDRFELTNPEEEEVKKIFRSDERVYLGKIKQNGL
;
A
#
# COMPACT_ATOMS: atom_id res chain seq x y z
N SER A 1 24.66 -14.60 -22.14
CA SER A 1 23.30 -14.06 -21.91
C SER A 1 23.43 -12.80 -21.07
N ILE A 2 22.72 -11.74 -21.43
CA ILE A 2 22.67 -10.47 -20.69
C ILE A 2 22.21 -10.65 -19.23
N LEU A 3 21.44 -11.71 -18.94
CA LEU A 3 21.00 -12.08 -17.59
C LEU A 3 22.16 -12.50 -16.67
N ARG A 4 23.30 -12.92 -17.22
CA ARG A 4 24.52 -13.26 -16.46
C ARG A 4 25.38 -12.03 -16.13
N ALA A 5 24.96 -10.83 -16.54
CA ALA A 5 25.66 -9.61 -16.22
C ALA A 5 25.74 -9.41 -14.70
N LYS A 6 26.77 -8.71 -14.24
CA LYS A 6 26.86 -8.28 -12.84
C LYS A 6 25.79 -7.22 -12.56
N ASP A 7 25.37 -7.10 -11.32
CA ASP A 7 24.45 -6.03 -10.93
C ASP A 7 25.09 -4.66 -11.23
N ASN A 8 24.26 -3.69 -11.64
CA ASN A 8 24.68 -2.35 -12.03
C ASN A 8 25.77 -2.28 -13.14
N SER A 9 25.91 -3.31 -13.98
CA SER A 9 26.93 -3.34 -15.05
C SER A 9 26.44 -2.82 -16.40
N ILE A 10 25.13 -2.67 -16.59
CA ILE A 10 24.54 -2.17 -17.85
C ILE A 10 24.20 -0.70 -17.64
N TRP A 11 25.06 0.20 -18.13
CA TRP A 11 24.82 1.64 -18.03
C TRP A 11 23.79 2.12 -19.05
N LEU A 12 22.68 2.68 -18.56
CA LEU A 12 21.62 3.26 -19.40
C LEU A 12 21.70 4.78 -19.53
N GLY A 13 22.57 5.44 -18.75
CA GLY A 13 22.60 6.90 -18.69
C GLY A 13 21.31 7.48 -18.10
N LYS A 14 20.79 8.55 -18.71
CA LYS A 14 19.55 9.22 -18.30
C LYS A 14 18.38 8.68 -19.12
N MET A 15 17.48 7.96 -18.47
CA MET A 15 16.29 7.39 -19.11
C MET A 15 15.05 8.19 -18.75
N LYS A 16 14.23 8.50 -19.76
CA LYS A 16 12.95 9.17 -19.56
C LYS A 16 11.88 8.21 -19.06
N ASN A 17 11.81 7.01 -19.63
CA ASN A 17 10.82 5.97 -19.29
C ASN A 17 11.49 4.60 -19.23
N ILE A 18 11.06 3.75 -18.30
CA ILE A 18 11.54 2.36 -18.17
C ILE A 18 10.34 1.45 -17.98
N TRP A 19 10.10 0.58 -18.97
CA TRP A 19 9.03 -0.41 -18.94
C TRP A 19 9.65 -1.80 -19.06
N LEU A 20 9.47 -2.64 -18.04
CA LEU A 20 9.94 -4.02 -18.05
C LEU A 20 8.77 -4.97 -17.77
N GLU A 21 8.61 -5.95 -18.64
CA GLU A 21 7.54 -6.93 -18.52
C GLU A 21 8.11 -8.35 -18.53
N ARG A 22 7.48 -9.24 -17.77
CA ARG A 22 7.80 -10.67 -17.74
C ARG A 22 9.30 -10.87 -17.50
N LEU A 23 9.98 -11.66 -18.34
CA LEU A 23 11.41 -11.99 -18.20
C LEU A 23 12.33 -10.76 -18.26
N ALA A 24 11.90 -9.65 -18.87
CA ALA A 24 12.71 -8.43 -18.91
C ALA A 24 12.90 -7.81 -17.52
N ILE A 25 12.02 -8.12 -16.57
CA ILE A 25 12.15 -7.64 -15.19
C ILE A 25 13.46 -8.12 -14.55
N ASN A 26 13.94 -9.32 -14.89
CA ASN A 26 15.21 -9.85 -14.37
C ASN A 26 16.44 -9.03 -14.81
N LEU A 27 16.29 -8.11 -15.78
CA LEU A 27 17.33 -7.14 -16.09
C LEU A 27 17.46 -6.04 -15.04
N LEU A 28 16.40 -5.74 -14.28
CA LEU A 28 16.33 -4.61 -13.36
C LEU A 28 17.56 -4.47 -12.44
N PRO A 29 18.04 -5.50 -11.71
CA PRO A 29 19.24 -5.38 -10.88
C PRO A 29 20.53 -5.15 -11.69
N LYS A 30 20.53 -5.45 -12.99
CA LYS A 30 21.67 -5.29 -13.89
C LYS A 30 21.80 -3.88 -14.45
N LEU A 31 20.69 -3.14 -14.47
CA LEU A 31 20.63 -1.78 -15.01
C LEU A 31 21.27 -0.79 -14.02
N ARG A 32 22.10 0.11 -14.54
CA ARG A 32 22.66 1.25 -13.82
C ARG A 32 22.17 2.53 -14.48
N LEU A 33 21.42 3.30 -13.69
CA LEU A 33 20.95 4.62 -14.07
C LEU A 33 21.97 5.69 -13.64
N HIS A 34 21.96 6.82 -14.35
CA HIS A 34 22.69 8.01 -13.90
C HIS A 34 22.16 8.45 -12.53
N GLU A 35 23.01 9.02 -11.67
CA GLU A 35 22.63 9.45 -10.31
C GLU A 35 21.52 10.51 -10.35
N ASP A 36 21.65 11.48 -11.26
CA ASP A 36 20.62 12.49 -11.57
C ASP A 36 19.51 12.02 -12.53
N SER A 37 19.17 10.73 -12.56
CA SER A 37 18.07 10.26 -13.41
C SER A 37 16.72 10.74 -12.89
N GLU A 38 15.95 11.36 -13.80
CA GLU A 38 14.58 11.78 -13.56
C GLU A 38 13.65 11.02 -14.51
N ILE A 39 13.13 9.89 -14.05
CA ILE A 39 12.23 9.02 -14.80
C ILE A 39 10.82 9.59 -14.71
N GLU A 40 10.16 9.78 -15.87
CA GLU A 40 8.75 10.14 -15.91
C GLU A 40 7.87 8.94 -15.55
N GLU A 41 8.15 7.77 -16.13
CA GLU A 41 7.41 6.55 -15.82
C GLU A 41 8.32 5.32 -15.66
N PHE A 42 8.16 4.65 -14.51
CA PHE A 42 8.74 3.35 -14.22
C PHE A 42 7.61 2.31 -14.08
N TYR A 43 7.56 1.36 -15.00
CA TYR A 43 6.49 0.38 -15.11
C TYR A 43 7.03 -1.05 -15.07
N LEU A 44 6.51 -1.87 -14.16
CA LEU A 44 6.79 -3.31 -14.09
C LEU A 44 5.50 -4.13 -14.16
N TYR A 45 5.49 -5.16 -15.01
CA TYR A 45 4.39 -6.12 -15.13
C TYR A 45 4.88 -7.57 -15.12
N ALA A 46 4.49 -8.32 -14.08
CA ALA A 46 4.81 -9.75 -13.95
C ALA A 46 3.55 -10.56 -13.67
N TRP A 47 3.06 -11.31 -14.66
CA TRP A 47 1.84 -12.12 -14.48
C TRP A 47 2.03 -13.33 -13.54
N GLY A 48 3.28 -13.71 -13.28
CA GLY A 48 3.65 -14.85 -12.44
C GLY A 48 4.91 -14.59 -11.61
N ARG A 49 5.08 -15.36 -10.53
CA ARG A 49 6.18 -15.21 -9.57
C ARG A 49 7.54 -15.55 -10.20
N GLU A 50 7.56 -16.40 -11.21
CA GLU A 50 8.76 -16.82 -11.94
C GLU A 50 9.50 -15.66 -12.63
N TYR A 51 8.82 -14.56 -12.94
CA TYR A 51 9.45 -13.38 -13.56
C TYR A 51 10.15 -12.46 -12.55
N VAL A 52 9.94 -12.67 -11.26
CA VAL A 52 10.48 -11.81 -10.20
C VAL A 52 11.32 -12.58 -9.18
N SER A 53 11.31 -13.91 -9.24
CA SER A 53 11.93 -14.78 -8.23
C SER A 53 13.42 -14.53 -8.04
N GLU A 54 14.15 -14.19 -9.10
CA GLU A 54 15.57 -13.87 -9.03
C GLU A 54 15.85 -12.58 -8.23
N ILE A 55 14.90 -11.65 -8.22
CA ILE A 55 15.04 -10.33 -7.58
C ILE A 55 14.47 -10.35 -6.16
N LEU A 56 13.55 -11.25 -5.83
CA LEU A 56 12.96 -11.33 -4.48
C LEU A 56 14.03 -11.54 -3.38
N GLY A 57 15.13 -12.21 -3.72
CA GLY A 57 16.28 -12.41 -2.83
C GLY A 57 17.19 -11.18 -2.66
N ALA A 58 17.02 -10.13 -3.47
CA ALA A 58 17.82 -8.91 -3.35
C ALA A 58 17.56 -8.21 -2.00
N GLY A 59 18.54 -7.43 -1.53
CA GLY A 59 18.35 -6.61 -0.33
C GLY A 59 17.21 -5.60 -0.51
N ASP A 60 16.54 -5.24 0.58
CA ASP A 60 15.58 -4.14 0.52
C ASP A 60 16.33 -2.83 0.17
N ARG A 61 15.72 -1.98 -0.66
CA ARG A 61 16.31 -0.72 -1.16
C ARG A 61 17.68 -0.91 -1.86
N SER A 62 17.89 -2.04 -2.53
CA SER A 62 19.14 -2.34 -3.25
C SER A 62 19.17 -1.84 -4.70
N ILE A 63 18.01 -1.58 -5.31
CA ILE A 63 17.90 -1.17 -6.73
C ILE A 63 17.66 0.34 -6.80
N TRP A 64 18.66 1.10 -7.22
CA TRP A 64 18.55 2.57 -7.35
C TRP A 64 17.80 2.98 -8.62
N LEU A 65 16.74 3.78 -8.45
CA LEU A 65 15.96 4.35 -9.56
C LEU A 65 16.16 5.85 -9.77
N GLY A 66 16.76 6.57 -8.81
CA GLY A 66 16.80 8.03 -8.84
C GLY A 66 15.44 8.65 -8.51
N LYS A 67 15.07 9.73 -9.21
CA LYS A 67 13.74 10.35 -9.12
C LYS A 67 12.80 9.67 -10.11
N VAL A 68 11.59 9.36 -9.67
CA VAL A 68 10.54 8.72 -10.48
C VAL A 68 9.25 9.49 -10.27
N LYS A 69 8.67 10.06 -11.32
CA LYS A 69 7.39 10.80 -11.24
C LYS A 69 6.20 9.86 -11.14
N SER A 70 6.20 8.73 -11.86
CA SER A 70 5.12 7.73 -11.83
C SER A 70 5.69 6.32 -11.69
N LEU A 71 5.38 5.65 -10.58
CA LEU A 71 5.72 4.26 -10.28
C LEU A 71 4.50 3.36 -10.45
N LYS A 72 4.56 2.40 -11.38
CA LYS A 72 3.46 1.46 -11.65
C LYS A 72 3.94 0.02 -11.53
N LEU A 73 3.42 -0.70 -10.55
CA LEU A 73 3.73 -2.11 -10.32
C LEU A 73 2.46 -2.94 -10.44
N LYS A 74 2.46 -3.92 -11.36
CA LYS A 74 1.31 -4.78 -11.63
C LYS A 74 1.62 -6.26 -11.39
N ASN A 75 0.66 -6.95 -10.81
CA ASN A 75 0.68 -8.36 -10.44
C ASN A 75 1.91 -8.67 -9.56
N CYS A 76 2.64 -9.76 -9.80
CA CYS A 76 3.76 -10.18 -8.97
C CYS A 76 4.89 -9.15 -8.85
N ALA A 77 4.95 -8.15 -9.74
CA ALA A 77 5.93 -7.06 -9.67
C ALA A 77 5.74 -6.18 -8.43
N VAL A 78 4.55 -6.18 -7.82
CA VAL A 78 4.27 -5.46 -6.58
C VAL A 78 5.20 -5.91 -5.45
N ASN A 79 5.60 -7.19 -5.42
CA ASN A 79 6.54 -7.72 -4.43
C ASN A 79 7.96 -7.14 -4.55
N LEU A 80 8.27 -6.45 -5.65
CA LEU A 80 9.56 -5.78 -5.83
C LEU A 80 9.59 -4.39 -5.18
N LEU A 81 8.45 -3.84 -4.75
CA LEU A 81 8.38 -2.52 -4.12
C LEU A 81 9.41 -2.30 -2.99
N PRO A 82 9.63 -3.26 -2.05
CA PRO A 82 10.63 -3.09 -1.00
C PRO A 82 12.08 -3.06 -1.51
N LYS A 83 12.33 -3.55 -2.73
CA LYS A 83 13.68 -3.65 -3.33
C LYS A 83 14.10 -2.36 -4.01
N LEU A 84 13.13 -1.52 -4.39
CA LEU A 84 13.37 -0.26 -5.08
C LEU A 84 13.86 0.81 -4.09
N LYS A 85 14.85 1.59 -4.51
CA LYS A 85 15.38 2.75 -3.81
C LYS A 85 15.16 3.99 -4.67
N LEU A 86 14.41 4.92 -4.12
CA LEU A 86 14.13 6.23 -4.71
C LEU A 86 15.00 7.29 -4.05
N HIS A 87 15.20 8.39 -4.77
CA HIS A 87 15.82 9.59 -4.24
C HIS A 87 14.99 10.17 -3.09
N GLU A 88 15.63 10.80 -2.09
CA GLU A 88 14.97 11.31 -0.88
C GLU A 88 13.97 12.42 -1.17
N ASP A 89 14.33 13.34 -2.07
CA ASP A 89 13.46 14.41 -2.57
C ASP A 89 12.40 13.97 -3.60
N ASN A 90 12.21 12.67 -3.81
CA ASN A 90 11.24 12.19 -4.80
C ASN A 90 9.80 12.43 -4.33
N MET A 91 8.99 13.03 -5.21
CA MET A 91 7.53 13.15 -5.04
C MET A 91 6.84 12.51 -6.24
N MET A 92 6.08 11.45 -6.00
CA MET A 92 5.60 10.57 -7.07
C MET A 92 4.13 10.18 -6.99
N ASP A 93 3.59 9.76 -8.13
CA ASP A 93 2.36 9.00 -8.23
C ASP A 93 2.68 7.50 -8.20
N VAL A 94 1.92 6.73 -7.42
CA VAL A 94 2.11 5.29 -7.24
C VAL A 94 0.85 4.54 -7.62
N CYS A 95 0.97 3.52 -8.48
CA CYS A 95 -0.12 2.62 -8.83
C CYS A 95 0.30 1.17 -8.55
N LEU A 96 -0.41 0.51 -7.63
CA LEU A 96 -0.22 -0.90 -7.32
C LEU A 96 -1.48 -1.68 -7.66
N SER A 97 -1.33 -2.79 -8.38
CA SER A 97 -2.44 -3.67 -8.76
C SER A 97 -1.98 -5.11 -8.68
N GLY A 98 -2.76 -6.00 -8.10
CA GLY A 98 -2.45 -7.44 -8.07
C GLY A 98 -3.54 -8.27 -7.44
N CYS A 99 -3.56 -9.57 -7.73
CA CYS A 99 -4.43 -10.52 -7.04
C CYS A 99 -3.80 -10.97 -5.70
N GLN A 100 -4.54 -11.75 -4.91
CA GLN A 100 -4.08 -12.22 -3.60
C GLN A 100 -2.72 -12.92 -3.65
N ARG A 101 -2.49 -13.77 -4.67
CA ARG A 101 -1.23 -14.51 -4.84
C ARG A 101 -0.07 -13.60 -5.24
N ASP A 102 -0.36 -12.50 -5.93
CA ASP A 102 0.66 -11.58 -6.43
C ASP A 102 1.31 -10.76 -5.32
N ILE A 103 0.66 -10.61 -4.17
CA ILE A 103 1.11 -9.72 -3.09
C ILE A 103 1.52 -10.48 -1.82
N SER A 104 1.56 -11.81 -1.84
CA SER A 104 1.82 -12.62 -0.65
C SER A 104 3.15 -12.25 0.02
N GLU A 105 4.21 -12.05 -0.76
CA GLU A 105 5.56 -11.74 -0.24
C GLU A 105 5.61 -10.38 0.46
N ILE A 106 4.97 -9.35 -0.13
CA ILE A 106 4.98 -8.02 0.46
C ILE A 106 4.16 -7.97 1.75
N LEU A 107 3.12 -8.80 1.87
CA LEU A 107 2.30 -8.88 3.09
C LEU A 107 3.04 -9.51 4.28
N LEU A 108 4.09 -10.30 4.04
CA LEU A 108 4.97 -10.84 5.09
C LEU A 108 5.86 -9.77 5.73
N LYS A 109 5.99 -8.60 5.11
CA LYS A 109 6.78 -7.51 5.67
C LYS A 109 6.12 -6.97 6.95
N LYS A 110 6.95 -6.42 7.83
CA LYS A 110 6.47 -5.71 9.03
C LYS A 110 5.67 -4.48 8.61
N ASP A 111 4.70 -4.10 9.43
CA ASP A 111 3.95 -2.87 9.20
C ASP A 111 4.91 -1.67 9.19
N ARG A 112 4.63 -0.67 8.35
CA ARG A 112 5.42 0.56 8.17
C ARG A 112 6.91 0.32 7.84
N SER A 113 7.26 -0.84 7.26
CA SER A 113 8.66 -1.16 6.90
C SER A 113 9.05 -0.75 5.48
N ILE A 114 8.07 -0.47 4.60
CA ILE A 114 8.32 -0.12 3.20
C ILE A 114 8.25 1.39 3.06
N TRP A 115 9.42 2.03 3.00
CA TRP A 115 9.51 3.48 2.83
C TRP A 115 9.32 3.89 1.36
N LEU A 116 8.36 4.77 1.09
CA LEU A 116 8.09 5.32 -0.25
C LEU A 116 8.52 6.79 -0.43
N GLY A 117 8.97 7.46 0.63
CA GLY A 117 9.25 8.90 0.58
C GLY A 117 7.96 9.71 0.45
N ARG A 118 7.94 10.72 -0.44
CA ARG A 118 6.76 11.57 -0.66
C ARG A 118 5.93 11.01 -1.81
N VAL A 119 4.62 10.86 -1.57
CA VAL A 119 3.64 10.34 -2.52
C VAL A 119 2.55 11.37 -2.71
N LYS A 120 2.44 11.84 -3.95
CA LYS A 120 1.42 12.79 -4.40
C LYS A 120 0.08 12.07 -4.54
N SER A 121 0.05 10.96 -5.27
CA SER A 121 -1.16 10.16 -5.47
C SER A 121 -0.87 8.68 -5.28
N LEU A 122 -1.76 7.96 -4.62
CA LEU A 122 -1.67 6.50 -4.44
C LEU A 122 -2.93 5.84 -5.00
N ARG A 123 -2.76 4.96 -5.98
CA ARG A 123 -3.84 4.14 -6.56
C ARG A 123 -3.61 2.68 -6.23
N LEU A 124 -4.60 2.06 -5.59
CA LEU A 124 -4.58 0.67 -5.17
C LEU A 124 -5.74 -0.06 -5.84
N GLU A 125 -5.41 -1.08 -6.63
CA GLU A 125 -6.40 -1.90 -7.33
C GLU A 125 -6.44 -3.32 -6.75
N TRP A 126 -7.64 -3.87 -6.61
CA TRP A 126 -7.87 -5.25 -6.18
C TRP A 126 -7.24 -5.53 -4.80
N TYR A 127 -6.47 -6.61 -4.66
CA TYR A 127 -5.86 -6.98 -3.37
C TYR A 127 -4.73 -6.04 -2.93
N ALA A 128 -4.24 -5.15 -3.81
CA ALA A 128 -3.14 -4.23 -3.46
C ALA A 128 -3.48 -3.30 -2.29
N ILE A 129 -4.77 -3.10 -1.99
CA ILE A 129 -5.22 -2.38 -0.79
C ILE A 129 -4.61 -2.93 0.51
N SER A 130 -4.38 -4.23 0.58
CA SER A 130 -3.83 -4.91 1.76
C SER A 130 -2.37 -4.55 2.06
N ILE A 131 -1.71 -3.84 1.14
CA ILE A 131 -0.34 -3.38 1.29
C ILE A 131 -0.27 -2.10 2.13
N LEU A 132 -1.37 -1.35 2.25
CA LEU A 132 -1.43 -0.08 2.99
C LEU A 132 -0.69 -0.13 4.34
N PRO A 133 -0.93 -1.11 5.24
CA PRO A 133 -0.28 -1.15 6.55
C PRO A 133 1.25 -1.31 6.47
N LYS A 134 1.77 -1.81 5.35
CA LYS A 134 3.20 -2.04 5.13
C LYS A 134 3.93 -0.76 4.70
N LEU A 135 3.21 0.21 4.17
CA LEU A 135 3.77 1.43 3.62
C LEU A 135 4.07 2.47 4.69
N ARG A 136 5.21 3.15 4.55
CA ARG A 136 5.61 4.32 5.32
C ARG A 136 5.91 5.46 4.35
N LEU A 137 5.24 6.58 4.56
CA LEU A 137 5.49 7.82 3.84
C LEU A 137 6.38 8.74 4.68
N HIS A 138 6.92 9.77 4.04
CA HIS A 138 7.59 10.88 4.73
C HIS A 138 6.60 11.55 5.72
N GLU A 139 7.08 12.02 6.87
CA GLU A 139 6.24 12.55 7.95
C GLU A 139 5.45 13.80 7.52
N ASP A 140 6.08 14.68 6.74
CA ASP A 140 5.43 15.86 6.15
C ASP A 140 4.62 15.57 4.86
N ASN A 141 4.38 14.30 4.51
CA ASN A 141 3.65 14.01 3.29
C ASN A 141 2.17 14.41 3.41
N VAL A 142 1.73 15.31 2.52
CA VAL A 142 0.32 15.61 2.28
C VAL A 142 -0.05 15.04 0.91
N MET A 143 -0.77 13.92 0.93
CA MET A 143 -1.19 13.23 -0.29
C MET A 143 -2.37 13.97 -0.94
N ASP A 144 -2.27 14.23 -2.23
CA ASP A 144 -3.35 14.87 -2.99
C ASP A 144 -4.52 13.91 -3.21
N SER A 145 -4.27 12.64 -3.53
CA SER A 145 -5.33 11.67 -3.81
C SER A 145 -4.98 10.23 -3.41
N LEU A 146 -5.90 9.56 -2.72
CA LEU A 146 -5.93 8.10 -2.55
C LEU A 146 -7.08 7.51 -3.38
N GLU A 147 -6.76 6.65 -4.33
CA GLU A 147 -7.73 5.95 -5.17
C GLU A 147 -7.78 4.46 -4.85
N ILE A 148 -8.99 3.96 -4.58
CA ILE A 148 -9.27 2.54 -4.32
C ILE A 148 -10.17 2.04 -5.43
N VAL A 149 -9.76 0.99 -6.14
CA VAL A 149 -10.45 0.52 -7.34
C VAL A 149 -10.65 -0.99 -7.31
N ASN A 150 -11.85 -1.46 -7.65
CA ASN A 150 -12.20 -2.88 -7.73
C ASN A 150 -11.92 -3.67 -6.44
N VAL A 151 -12.12 -3.06 -5.27
CA VAL A 151 -11.93 -3.74 -3.98
C VAL A 151 -13.28 -4.20 -3.46
N SER A 152 -13.47 -5.50 -3.31
CA SER A 152 -14.69 -6.03 -2.69
C SER A 152 -14.44 -6.43 -1.23
N ARG A 153 -15.52 -6.67 -0.49
CA ARG A 153 -15.45 -7.09 0.92
C ARG A 153 -14.62 -8.35 1.14
N TYR A 154 -14.67 -9.31 0.20
CA TYR A 154 -13.93 -10.57 0.32
C TYR A 154 -12.41 -10.41 0.16
N MET A 155 -11.95 -9.31 -0.43
CA MET A 155 -10.51 -9.01 -0.56
C MET A 155 -9.90 -8.49 0.73
N LEU A 156 -10.71 -7.97 1.64
CA LEU A 156 -10.30 -7.38 2.92
C LEU A 156 -10.12 -8.42 4.04
N GLN A 157 -9.55 -9.59 3.72
CA GLN A 157 -9.47 -10.76 4.61
C GLN A 157 -8.90 -10.46 6.02
N LYS A 158 -9.22 -11.33 7.00
CA LYS A 158 -8.72 -11.28 8.39
C LYS A 158 -7.22 -11.01 8.42
N GLY A 159 -6.83 -9.82 8.90
CA GLY A 159 -5.45 -9.33 8.88
C GLY A 159 -5.31 -7.92 8.35
N PHE A 160 -6.29 -7.41 7.58
CA PHE A 160 -6.32 -6.00 7.14
C PHE A 160 -6.20 -5.00 8.31
N PHE A 161 -6.69 -5.38 9.50
CA PHE A 161 -6.62 -4.60 10.75
C PHE A 161 -5.65 -5.14 11.80
N SER A 162 -5.14 -6.36 11.63
CA SER A 162 -4.74 -7.19 12.77
C SER A 162 -3.45 -7.94 12.51
N ASN A 163 -2.32 -7.22 12.48
CA ASN A 163 -1.04 -7.82 12.84
C ASN A 163 -0.56 -7.32 14.21
N THR A 164 -0.93 -6.10 14.62
CA THR A 164 -0.59 -5.56 15.95
C THR A 164 -1.40 -6.22 17.07
N ILE A 165 -2.70 -6.49 16.84
CA ILE A 165 -3.58 -7.14 17.83
C ILE A 165 -3.22 -8.61 18.02
N GLU A 166 -2.85 -9.34 16.96
CA GLU A 166 -2.38 -10.74 17.07
C GLU A 166 -1.09 -10.82 17.89
N LEU A 167 -0.11 -9.94 17.63
CA LEU A 167 1.15 -9.94 18.38
C LEU A 167 0.93 -9.58 19.87
N ALA A 168 0.08 -8.59 20.15
CA ALA A 168 -0.28 -8.21 21.51
C ALA A 168 -1.07 -9.34 22.22
N ARG A 169 -1.99 -10.02 21.52
CA ARG A 169 -2.76 -11.14 22.06
C ARG A 169 -1.87 -12.33 22.35
N SER A 170 -0.99 -12.73 21.42
CA SER A 170 -0.03 -13.81 21.64
C SER A 170 0.98 -13.48 22.75
N ALA A 171 1.42 -12.23 22.87
CA ALA A 171 2.28 -11.81 23.98
C ALA A 171 1.53 -11.83 25.34
N LEU A 172 0.26 -11.43 25.35
CA LEU A 172 -0.59 -11.49 26.54
C LEU A 172 -0.95 -12.93 26.94
N GLU A 173 -1.16 -13.84 25.98
CA GLU A 173 -1.39 -15.27 26.25
C GLU A 173 -0.15 -15.97 26.83
N VAL A 174 1.05 -15.52 26.44
CA VAL A 174 2.32 -16.00 27.03
C VAL A 174 2.52 -15.47 28.45
N LEU A 175 2.11 -14.23 28.73
CA LEU A 175 2.24 -13.60 30.05
C LEU A 175 1.12 -14.01 31.02
N PHE A 176 -0.07 -14.35 30.49
CA PHE A 176 -1.26 -14.73 31.25
C PHE A 176 -1.95 -15.95 30.59
N PRO A 177 -1.49 -17.18 30.85
CA PRO A 177 -2.17 -18.38 30.38
C PRO A 177 -3.47 -18.55 31.17
N SER A 178 -4.58 -18.02 30.67
CA SER A 178 -5.85 -18.06 31.40
C SER A 178 -6.50 -19.45 31.29
N LYS A 179 -6.67 -20.10 32.44
CA LYS A 179 -7.62 -21.21 32.61
C LYS A 179 -9.04 -20.72 32.33
N THR A 180 -9.79 -21.51 31.59
CA THR A 180 -11.21 -21.35 31.24
C THR A 180 -12.11 -21.18 32.47
N GLY A 181 -13.05 -20.22 32.43
CA GLY A 181 -14.14 -20.11 33.39
C GLY A 181 -14.92 -18.78 33.30
N ASP A 182 -16.05 -18.82 32.61
CA ASP A 182 -17.28 -18.01 32.62
C ASP A 182 -17.33 -16.47 32.87
N SER A 183 -18.02 -15.86 31.90
CA SER A 183 -19.03 -14.79 31.98
C SER A 183 -18.63 -13.34 32.30
N GLN A 184 -19.07 -12.46 31.38
CA GLN A 184 -19.22 -11.00 31.48
C GLN A 184 -17.97 -10.17 31.77
N THR A 185 -17.39 -9.64 30.70
CA THR A 185 -16.63 -8.37 30.74
C THR A 185 -16.87 -7.61 29.44
N GLU A 186 -18.01 -6.91 29.40
CA GLU A 186 -18.11 -5.67 28.65
C GLU A 186 -17.29 -4.60 29.40
N GLN A 187 -16.65 -3.70 28.65
CA GLN A 187 -15.72 -2.62 29.06
C GLN A 187 -14.23 -3.01 29.22
N LEU A 188 -13.56 -3.22 28.08
CA LEU A 188 -12.09 -3.11 27.97
C LEU A 188 -11.64 -2.08 26.91
N LEU A 189 -12.50 -1.13 26.55
CA LEU A 189 -12.16 -0.08 25.57
C LEU A 189 -11.86 1.23 26.27
N GLY A 190 -10.62 1.37 26.75
CA GLY A 190 -10.09 2.65 27.23
C GLY A 190 -9.87 3.66 26.09
N PRO A 191 -9.83 4.98 26.39
CA PRO A 191 -9.52 6.02 25.42
C PRO A 191 -8.03 5.99 25.08
N GLY A 192 -7.64 5.06 24.21
CA GLY A 192 -6.22 4.84 23.87
C GLY A 192 -5.97 3.73 22.86
N MET A 193 -6.99 3.03 22.35
CA MET A 193 -6.84 2.04 21.27
C MET A 193 -7.11 2.68 19.90
N ASP A 194 -6.09 3.35 19.40
CA ASP A 194 -5.96 3.97 18.11
C ASP A 194 -5.75 2.94 16.97
N GLY A 195 -6.67 1.98 16.82
CA GLY A 195 -6.61 0.90 15.80
C GLY A 195 -6.85 1.28 14.33
N GLY A 196 -5.93 1.98 13.67
CA GLY A 196 -5.91 2.04 12.20
C GLY A 196 -4.51 2.33 11.62
N CYS A 197 -4.29 1.90 10.38
CA CYS A 197 -2.96 1.50 9.93
C CYS A 197 -2.03 2.67 9.56
N CYS A 198 -2.58 3.78 9.04
CA CYS A 198 -1.82 4.77 8.29
C CYS A 198 -2.31 6.20 8.58
N GLY A 199 -1.80 6.88 9.63
CA GLY A 199 -2.19 8.26 10.00
C GLY A 199 -1.75 9.34 8.98
N TRP A 200 -2.14 9.20 7.72
CA TRP A 200 -1.72 10.05 6.62
C TRP A 200 -2.59 11.29 6.50
N LYS A 201 -2.00 12.39 6.01
CA LYS A 201 -2.73 13.59 5.60
C LYS A 201 -3.13 13.41 4.13
N ILE A 202 -4.44 13.28 3.86
CA ILE A 202 -4.99 13.00 2.54
C ILE A 202 -6.04 14.06 2.20
N LYS A 203 -5.89 14.73 1.06
CA LYS A 203 -6.86 15.75 0.60
C LYS A 203 -8.08 15.13 -0.06
N LYS A 204 -7.90 14.12 -0.90
CA LYS A 204 -8.99 13.47 -1.64
C LYS A 204 -8.95 11.95 -1.50
N ILE A 205 -10.11 11.35 -1.29
CA ILE A 205 -10.29 9.89 -1.39
C ILE A 205 -11.32 9.60 -2.49
N LYS A 206 -10.95 8.72 -3.42
CA LYS A 206 -11.81 8.26 -4.50
C LYS A 206 -11.93 6.74 -4.46
N MET A 207 -13.15 6.25 -4.56
CA MET A 207 -13.47 4.83 -4.58
C MET A 207 -14.29 4.53 -5.82
N LYS A 208 -13.84 3.55 -6.61
CA LYS A 208 -14.51 3.12 -7.84
C LYS A 208 -14.72 1.62 -7.80
N ASP A 209 -15.96 1.17 -8.04
CA ASP A 209 -16.30 -0.26 -8.05
C ASP A 209 -15.77 -0.95 -6.77
N SER A 210 -15.86 -0.26 -5.63
CA SER A 210 -15.16 -0.64 -4.40
C SER A 210 -16.03 -0.52 -3.15
N THR A 211 -15.74 -1.39 -2.20
CA THR A 211 -16.44 -1.51 -0.92
C THR A 211 -16.09 -0.39 0.05
N LEU A 212 -17.08 0.19 0.73
CA LEU A 212 -16.80 1.15 1.81
C LEU A 212 -16.06 0.53 3.00
N TYR A 213 -16.10 -0.79 3.16
CA TYR A 213 -15.31 -1.48 4.19
C TYR A 213 -13.80 -1.25 4.02
N ALA A 214 -13.33 -0.91 2.80
CA ALA A 214 -11.91 -0.60 2.56
C ALA A 214 -11.46 0.66 3.31
N LEU A 215 -12.39 1.56 3.64
CA LEU A 215 -12.12 2.78 4.40
C LEU A 215 -11.86 2.52 5.87
N GLN A 216 -12.39 1.42 6.45
CA GLN A 216 -12.22 1.15 7.87
C GLN A 216 -10.72 1.11 8.26
N GLY A 217 -9.82 0.69 7.35
CA GLY A 217 -8.36 0.62 7.55
C GLY A 217 -7.57 1.88 7.18
N ILE A 218 -8.24 2.84 6.54
CA ILE A 218 -7.66 4.12 6.16
C ILE A 218 -8.05 5.14 7.21
N ARG A 219 -7.10 5.49 8.09
CA ARG A 219 -7.30 6.58 9.04
C ARG A 219 -6.60 7.82 8.55
N THR A 220 -7.36 8.84 8.20
CA THR A 220 -6.77 10.17 8.04
C THR A 220 -6.34 10.69 9.40
N ASP A 221 -5.25 11.45 9.44
CA ASP A 221 -4.85 12.18 10.64
C ASP A 221 -6.04 12.98 11.18
N LYS A 222 -6.29 12.99 12.51
CA LYS A 222 -7.48 13.65 13.09
C LYS A 222 -7.53 15.16 12.82
N SER A 223 -6.39 15.78 12.54
CA SER A 223 -6.28 17.19 12.13
C SER A 223 -6.53 17.38 10.63
N CYS A 224 -6.54 16.31 9.84
CA CYS A 224 -6.76 16.35 8.40
C CYS A 224 -8.21 16.72 8.10
N VAL A 225 -8.37 17.72 7.23
CA VAL A 225 -9.64 18.05 6.59
C VAL A 225 -9.60 17.47 5.18
N LEU A 226 -10.52 16.56 4.89
CA LEU A 226 -10.69 15.99 3.56
C LEU A 226 -11.39 17.03 2.68
N ASP A 227 -10.75 17.42 1.57
CA ASP A 227 -11.31 18.33 0.59
C ASP A 227 -12.45 17.67 -0.20
N ARG A 228 -12.33 16.37 -0.49
CA ARG A 228 -13.32 15.65 -1.32
C ARG A 228 -13.32 14.14 -1.08
N PHE A 229 -14.52 13.58 -0.96
CA PHE A 229 -14.78 12.13 -1.01
C PHE A 229 -15.64 11.82 -2.24
N GLU A 230 -15.23 10.84 -3.05
CA GLU A 230 -15.97 10.36 -4.21
C GLU A 230 -16.17 8.84 -4.13
N LEU A 231 -17.42 8.38 -4.16
CA LEU A 231 -17.77 6.97 -4.33
C LEU A 231 -18.51 6.81 -5.65
N THR A 232 -18.00 5.94 -6.51
CA THR A 232 -18.54 5.68 -7.85
C THR A 232 -18.81 4.19 -8.02
N ASN A 233 -20.01 3.85 -8.50
CA ASN A 233 -20.50 2.47 -8.63
C ASN A 233 -20.32 1.61 -7.35
N PRO A 234 -20.91 1.99 -6.22
CA PRO A 234 -20.92 1.11 -5.05
C PRO A 234 -21.73 -0.16 -5.33
N GLU A 235 -21.34 -1.29 -4.73
CA GLU A 235 -22.16 -2.51 -4.74
C GLU A 235 -23.53 -2.21 -4.08
N GLU A 236 -24.62 -2.57 -4.76
CA GLU A 236 -25.99 -2.21 -4.35
C GLU A 236 -26.35 -2.71 -2.95
N GLU A 237 -25.86 -3.90 -2.59
CA GLU A 237 -26.01 -4.50 -1.27
C GLU A 237 -25.32 -3.69 -0.16
N GLU A 238 -24.23 -2.97 -0.47
CA GLU A 238 -23.54 -2.15 0.52
C GLU A 238 -24.26 -0.86 0.82
N VAL A 239 -24.77 -0.19 -0.23
CA VAL A 239 -25.60 1.00 -0.08
C VAL A 239 -26.76 0.69 0.86
N LYS A 240 -27.45 -0.44 0.65
CA LYS A 240 -28.57 -0.87 1.50
C LYS A 240 -28.16 -1.18 2.95
N LYS A 241 -26.96 -1.73 3.19
CA LYS A 241 -26.49 -2.07 4.54
C LYS A 241 -26.02 -0.85 5.33
N ILE A 242 -25.35 0.11 4.70
CA ILE A 242 -24.91 1.36 5.34
C ILE A 242 -26.09 2.18 5.86
N PHE A 243 -27.21 2.19 5.13
CA PHE A 243 -28.43 2.87 5.59
C PHE A 243 -29.22 2.08 6.65
N ARG A 244 -28.93 0.79 6.85
CA ARG A 244 -29.65 -0.11 7.77
C ARG A 244 -28.89 -0.45 9.05
N SER A 245 -27.56 -0.47 8.99
CA SER A 245 -26.69 -0.74 10.13
C SER A 245 -26.06 0.59 10.53
N ASP A 246 -26.12 0.94 11.82
CA ASP A 246 -25.43 2.11 12.40
C ASP A 246 -23.87 2.03 12.30
N GLU A 247 -23.34 1.28 11.34
CA GLU A 247 -21.91 1.19 11.02
C GLU A 247 -21.43 2.53 10.43
N ARG A 248 -20.84 3.36 11.29
CA ARG A 248 -20.25 4.65 10.90
C ARG A 248 -18.75 4.49 10.67
N VAL A 249 -18.27 4.91 9.49
CA VAL A 249 -16.84 5.07 9.21
C VAL A 249 -16.46 6.53 9.40
N TYR A 250 -15.51 6.81 10.29
CA TYR A 250 -15.01 8.15 10.50
C TYR A 250 -13.90 8.48 9.50
N LEU A 251 -14.14 9.46 8.62
CA LEU A 251 -13.20 9.91 7.59
C LEU A 251 -12.45 11.20 7.95
N GLY A 252 -12.57 11.68 9.19
CA GLY A 252 -12.08 12.99 9.58
C GLY A 252 -13.10 14.10 9.32
N LYS A 253 -12.64 15.35 9.38
CA LYS A 253 -13.43 16.52 9.00
C LYS A 253 -13.50 16.57 7.47
N ILE A 254 -14.67 16.83 6.89
CA ILE A 254 -14.82 17.02 5.44
C ILE A 254 -15.14 18.49 5.20
N LYS A 255 -14.43 19.13 4.26
CA LYS A 255 -14.71 20.50 3.87
C LYS A 255 -16.12 20.57 3.28
N GLN A 256 -17.03 21.29 3.95
CA GLN A 256 -18.32 21.61 3.36
C GLN A 256 -18.07 22.68 2.30
N ASN A 257 -18.25 22.32 1.03
CA ASN A 257 -18.39 23.33 0.00
C ASN A 257 -19.79 23.94 0.21
N GLY A 258 -19.84 25.19 0.68
CA GLY A 258 -21.09 25.95 0.84
C GLY A 258 -21.80 26.12 -0.50
N LEU A 259 -23.13 26.07 -0.45
CA LEU A 259 -24.06 26.38 -1.54
C LEU A 259 -23.77 27.73 -2.20
#